data_AF-A0A2M9P326-F1
#
_entry.id   AF-A0A2M9P326-F1
#
_cell.length_a   1.000
_cell.length_b   1.000
_cell.length_c   1.000
_cell.angle_alpha   90.00
_cell.angle_beta   90.00
_cell.angle_gamma   90.00
#
_symmetry.space_group_name_H-M   'P 1'
#
loop_
_entity.id
_entity.type
_entity.pdbx_description
1 polymer ?
#
loop_
_entity_poly.entity_id
_entity_poly.type
_entity_poly.pdbx_seq_one_letter_code
_entity_poly.pdbx_strand_id
1 'polypeptide(L)'
;WSNQGAAFTRQLKNMMQLARVITIGALNRDESRGAHYKPDFPERNDEEFMKTTMATFKGLDQAPEFHYEDIDVSLIAPRKRDYTTKH
;
A
#
# COMPACT_ATOMS: atom_id res chain seq x y z
N TRP A 1 13.19 30.44 19.12
CA TRP A 1 13.51 29.01 18.99
C TRP A 1 12.19 28.24 19.00
N SER A 2 11.86 27.49 17.94
CA SER A 2 10.65 26.64 17.92
C SER A 2 10.92 25.33 18.67
N ASN A 3 9.98 24.89 19.51
CA ASN A 3 10.09 23.59 20.19
C ASN A 3 9.76 22.46 19.19
N GLN A 4 10.79 21.94 18.51
CA GLN A 4 10.65 20.87 17.52
C GLN A 4 10.07 19.58 18.13
N GLY A 5 10.43 19.25 19.38
CA GLY A 5 9.91 18.05 20.06
C GLY A 5 8.40 18.07 20.22
N ALA A 6 7.82 19.24 20.53
CA ALA A 6 6.38 19.39 20.65
C ALA A 6 5.64 19.15 19.31
N ALA A 7 6.25 19.52 18.18
CA ALA A 7 5.67 19.28 16.85
C ALA A 7 5.66 17.78 16.50
N PHE A 8 6.77 17.08 16.73
CA PHE A 8 6.85 15.63 16.48
C PHE A 8 5.85 14.83 17.32
N THR A 9 5.77 15.11 18.64
CA THR A 9 4.85 14.41 19.53
C THR A 9 3.39 14.60 19.11
N ARG A 10 3.00 15.78 18.59
CA ARG A 10 1.66 16.02 18.05
C ARG A 10 1.37 15.20 16.78
N GLN A 11 2.38 14.97 15.95
CA GLN A 11 2.24 14.21 14.70
C GLN A 11 2.27 12.69 14.91
N LEU A 12 2.83 12.22 16.02
CA LEU A 12 3.00 10.79 16.32
C LEU A 12 1.70 9.98 16.11
N LYS A 13 0.56 10.47 16.63
CA LYS A 13 -0.73 9.76 16.49
C LYS A 13 -1.13 9.57 15.02
N ASN A 14 -0.91 10.58 14.18
CA ASN A 14 -1.23 10.52 12.76
C ASN A 14 -0.30 9.56 12.01
N MET A 15 0.98 9.56 12.36
CA MET A 15 1.94 8.59 11.80
C MET A 15 1.54 7.15 12.12
N MET A 16 1.05 6.89 13.34
CA MET A 16 0.56 5.56 13.72
C MET A 16 -0.67 5.14 12.92
N GLN A 17 -1.57 6.07 12.57
CA GLN A 17 -2.72 5.75 11.69
C GLN A 17 -2.26 5.37 10.28
N LEU A 18 -1.29 6.10 9.71
CA LEU A 18 -0.72 5.75 8.41
C LEU A 18 0.04 4.42 8.44
N ALA A 19 0.77 4.13 9.53
CA ALA A 19 1.44 2.84 9.71
C ALA A 19 0.44 1.67 9.69
N ARG A 20 -0.75 1.83 10.29
CA ARG A 20 -1.82 0.82 10.22
C ARG A 20 -2.34 0.62 8.81
N VAL A 21 -2.52 1.70 8.04
CA VAL A 21 -2.93 1.61 6.62
C VAL A 21 -1.90 0.81 5.81
N ILE A 22 -0.61 1.11 5.98
CA ILE A 22 0.47 0.43 5.25
C ILE A 22 0.53 -1.06 5.62
N THR A 23 0.56 -1.37 6.91
CA THR A 23 0.74 -2.74 7.40
C THR A 23 -0.46 -3.63 7.12
N ILE A 24 -1.68 -3.16 7.33
CA ILE A 24 -2.90 -3.93 7.03
C ILE A 24 -3.10 -4.04 5.51
N GLY A 25 -2.81 -2.98 4.76
CA GLY A 25 -2.85 -3.01 3.29
C GLY A 25 -1.87 -4.02 2.71
N ALA A 26 -0.65 -4.10 3.26
CA ALA A 26 0.34 -5.11 2.89
C ALA A 26 -0.08 -6.52 3.32
N LEU A 27 -0.71 -6.66 4.49
CA LEU A 27 -1.23 -7.95 4.97
C LEU A 27 -2.30 -8.50 4.03
N ASN A 28 -3.25 -7.66 3.61
CA ASN A 28 -4.40 -8.05 2.78
C ASN A 28 -4.07 -8.16 1.27
N ARG A 29 -2.84 -7.85 0.86
CA ARG A 29 -2.43 -7.90 -0.56
C ARG A 29 -1.50 -9.09 -0.80
N ASP A 30 -2.11 -10.21 -1.17
CA ASP A 30 -1.48 -11.52 -1.40
C ASP A 30 -0.86 -11.62 -2.80
N GLU A 31 0.09 -10.73 -3.09
CA GLU A 31 0.95 -10.78 -4.26
C GLU A 31 2.28 -10.04 -4.00
N SER A 32 3.20 -10.11 -4.96
CA SER A 32 4.37 -9.24 -5.01
C SER A 32 4.36 -8.36 -6.26
N ARG A 33 4.40 -7.04 -6.06
CA ARG A 33 4.30 -6.04 -7.14
C ARG A 33 5.11 -4.78 -6.83
N GLY A 34 6.07 -4.48 -7.70
CA GLY A 34 6.91 -3.29 -7.55
C GLY A 34 7.75 -3.35 -6.28
N ALA A 35 7.51 -2.43 -5.34
CA ALA A 35 8.22 -2.38 -4.06
C ALA A 35 7.58 -3.26 -2.96
N HIS A 36 6.35 -3.74 -3.17
CA HIS A 36 5.68 -4.65 -2.24
C HIS A 36 6.10 -6.08 -2.56
N TYR A 37 6.80 -6.73 -1.63
CA TYR A 37 7.22 -8.13 -1.73
C TYR A 37 6.72 -8.90 -0.52
N LYS A 38 5.99 -10.00 -0.77
CA LYS A 38 5.48 -10.90 0.26
C LYS A 38 6.04 -12.30 0.00
N PRO A 39 6.89 -12.85 0.90
CA PRO A 39 7.57 -14.13 0.66
C PRO A 39 6.62 -15.30 0.39
N ASP A 40 5.45 -15.31 1.04
CA ASP A 40 4.41 -16.34 0.84
C ASP A 40 3.72 -16.22 -0.53
N PHE A 41 3.79 -15.05 -1.18
CA PHE A 41 3.20 -14.74 -2.48
C PHE A 41 4.22 -13.99 -3.36
N PRO A 42 5.29 -14.67 -3.82
CA PRO A 42 6.45 -14.03 -4.44
C PRO A 42 6.18 -13.52 -5.86
N GLU A 43 5.11 -14.00 -6.50
CA GLU A 43 4.75 -13.63 -7.87
C GLU A 43 3.69 -12.52 -7.91
N ARG A 44 3.64 -11.84 -9.04
CA ARG A 44 2.60 -10.85 -9.35
C ARG A 44 1.29 -11.57 -9.71
N ASN A 45 0.18 -11.13 -9.13
CA ASN A 45 -1.15 -11.70 -9.37
C ASN A 45 -2.04 -10.65 -10.06
N ASP A 46 -2.10 -10.72 -11.38
CA ASP A 46 -2.91 -9.80 -12.19
C ASP A 46 -4.41 -10.16 -12.19
N GLU A 47 -4.77 -11.41 -11.89
CA GLU A 47 -6.17 -11.85 -11.87
C GLU A 47 -6.91 -11.25 -10.65
N GLU A 48 -6.29 -11.28 -9.48
CA GLU A 48 -6.92 -10.84 -8.23
C GLU A 48 -6.49 -9.46 -7.76
N PHE A 49 -5.33 -8.95 -8.20
CA PHE A 49 -4.74 -7.72 -7.65
C PHE A 49 -4.37 -6.67 -8.72
N MET A 50 -4.97 -6.74 -9.92
CA MET A 50 -4.97 -5.62 -10.89
C MET A 50 -5.89 -4.47 -10.46
N LYS A 51 -5.65 -3.96 -9.25
CA LYS A 51 -6.46 -2.97 -8.56
C LYS A 51 -5.62 -2.20 -7.56
N THR A 52 -6.06 -0.99 -7.25
CA THR A 52 -5.46 -0.09 -6.26
C THR A 52 -6.08 -0.37 -4.90
N THR A 53 -5.25 -0.54 -3.87
CA THR A 53 -5.72 -0.64 -2.48
C THR A 53 -6.08 0.75 -1.97
N MET A 54 -7.35 0.96 -1.64
CA MET A 54 -7.87 2.23 -1.13
C MET A 54 -8.21 2.09 0.35
N ALA A 55 -7.82 3.08 1.15
CA ALA A 55 -8.05 3.08 2.60
C ALA A 55 -8.83 4.33 3.02
N THR A 56 -9.93 4.12 3.74
CA THR A 56 -10.76 5.20 4.28
C THR A 56 -10.58 5.29 5.79
N PHE A 57 -10.34 6.50 6.29
CA PHE A 57 -10.27 6.76 7.72
C PHE A 57 -11.67 6.81 8.34
N LYS A 58 -11.95 5.90 9.29
CA LYS A 58 -13.26 5.76 9.94
C LYS A 58 -13.34 6.37 11.35
N GLY A 59 -12.21 6.85 11.88
CA GLY A 59 -12.10 7.37 13.24
C GLY A 59 -10.85 6.86 13.93
N LEU A 60 -10.50 7.51 15.05
CA LEU A 60 -9.22 7.25 15.75
C LEU A 60 -9.15 5.86 16.38
N ASP A 61 -10.30 5.33 16.81
CA ASP A 61 -10.43 4.06 17.54
C ASP A 61 -10.90 2.92 16.62
N GLN A 62 -11.02 3.17 15.32
CA GLN A 62 -11.44 2.18 14.33
C GLN A 62 -10.26 1.75 13.46
N ALA A 63 -10.35 0.57 12.84
CA ALA A 63 -9.43 0.18 11.78
C ALA A 63 -9.76 0.98 10.50
N PRO A 64 -8.77 1.24 9.63
CA PRO A 64 -9.05 1.76 8.31
C PRO A 64 -9.91 0.76 7.53
N GLU A 65 -10.92 1.27 6.83
CA GLU A 65 -11.75 0.46 5.94
C GLU A 65 -11.06 0.37 4.59
N PHE A 66 -10.87 -0.85 4.09
CA PHE A 66 -10.25 -1.09 2.80
C PHE A 66 -11.29 -1.45 1.74
N HIS A 67 -11.11 -0.87 0.57
CA HIS A 67 -11.73 -1.32 -0.66
C HIS A 67 -10.68 -1.30 -1.76
N TYR A 68 -11.03 -1.86 -2.91
CA TYR A 68 -10.15 -1.87 -4.06
C TYR A 68 -10.84 -1.26 -5.27
N GLU A 69 -10.08 -0.49 -6.03
CA GLU A 69 -10.53 0.11 -7.27
C GLU A 69 -9.74 -0.47 -8.44
N ASP A 70 -10.45 -0.92 -9.46
CA ASP A 70 -9.82 -1.47 -10.66
C ASP A 70 -9.03 -0.39 -11.40
N ILE A 71 -7.95 -0.80 -12.04
CA ILE A 71 -7.14 0.10 -12.86
C ILE A 71 -7.50 -0.04 -14.34
N ASP A 72 -7.56 1.08 -15.05
CA ASP A 72 -7.76 1.07 -16.49
C ASP A 72 -6.47 0.65 -17.21
N VAL A 73 -6.55 -0.47 -17.93
CA VAL A 73 -5.45 -1.06 -18.72
C VAL A 73 -5.79 -1.12 -20.21
N SER A 74 -6.82 -0.40 -20.65
CA SER A 74 -7.31 -0.41 -22.03
C SER A 74 -6.25 -0.01 -23.07
N LEU A 75 -5.36 0.92 -22.71
CA LEU A 75 -4.33 1.43 -23.62
C LEU A 75 -3.08 0.55 -23.69
N ILE A 76 -2.71 -0.11 -22.59
CA ILE A 76 -1.47 -0.90 -22.49
C ILE A 76 -1.75 -2.17 -21.70
N ALA A 77 -1.62 -3.31 -22.39
CA ALA A 77 -1.77 -4.61 -21.76
C ALA A 77 -0.71 -4.81 -20.64
N PRO A 78 -1.12 -5.31 -19.45
CA PRO A 78 -0.20 -5.58 -18.37
C PRO A 78 0.84 -6.63 -18.74
N ARG A 79 2.11 -6.36 -18.42
CA ARG A 79 3.23 -7.28 -18.62
C ARG A 79 4.16 -7.28 -17.42
N LYS A 80 4.82 -8.40 -17.13
CA LYS A 80 5.79 -8.50 -16.02
C LYS A 80 6.92 -7.53 -16.28
N ARG A 81 7.28 -6.72 -15.26
CA ARG A 81 8.43 -5.84 -15.32
C ARG A 81 9.63 -6.62 -14.80
N ASP A 82 10.62 -6.82 -15.65
CA ASP A 82 11.88 -7.47 -15.28
C ASP A 82 13.01 -6.45 -15.40
N TYR A 83 13.75 -6.25 -14.30
CA TYR A 83 14.87 -5.32 -14.22
C TYR A 83 16.22 -6.05 -14.10
N THR A 84 16.22 -7.38 -14.15
CA THR A 84 17.43 -8.20 -13.97
C THR A 84 18.30 -8.25 -15.24
N THR A 85 17.69 -8.02 -16.40
CA THR A 85 18.38 -7.99 -17.69
C THR A 85 18.75 -6.56 -18.07
N LYS A 86 20.00 -6.33 -18.51
CA LYS A 86 20.32 -5.11 -19.28
C LYS A 86 19.56 -5.19 -20.61
N HIS A 87 18.70 -4.21 -20.85
CA HIS A 87 18.12 -3.96 -22.17
C HIS A 87 19.15 -3.34 -23.10
#